data_AF-A0A7W5X8D0-F1
#
_entry.id   AF-A0A7W5X8D0-F1
#
_cell.length_a   1.000
_cell.length_b   1.000
_cell.length_c   1.000
_cell.angle_alpha   90.00
_cell.angle_beta   90.00
_cell.angle_gamma   90.00
#
_symmetry.space_group_name_H-M   'P 1'
#
loop_
_entity.id
_entity.type
_entity.pdbx_description
1 polymer ?
#
loop_
_entity_poly.entity_id
_entity_poly.type
_entity_poly.pdbx_seq_one_letter_code
_entity_poly.pdbx_strand_id
1 'polypeptide(L)' 'MTAPLCASPSDIMRQFDELPAIIRTAMCLADFPYDPYWVARRIERGHKPERIAALINLSTERKIHVG' A
#
# COMPACT_ATOMS: atom_id res chain seq x y z
N MET A 1 -3.79 20.95 1.26
CA MET A 1 -2.53 20.24 0.95
C MET A 1 -2.63 19.73 -0.48
N THR A 2 -1.94 20.40 -1.39
CA THR A 2 -1.89 20.11 -2.83
C THR A 2 -1.01 18.88 -3.01
N ALA A 3 -1.53 17.80 -3.61
CA ALA A 3 -0.69 16.65 -3.96
C ALA A 3 0.38 17.14 -4.96
N PRO A 4 1.68 16.88 -4.73
CA PRO A 4 2.71 17.34 -5.65
C PRO A 4 2.52 16.67 -7.00
N LEU A 5 2.51 17.51 -8.04
CA LEU A 5 2.50 17.09 -9.44
C LEU A 5 3.80 16.33 -9.69
N CYS A 6 3.71 15.00 -9.75
CA CYS A 6 4.81 14.06 -9.98
C CYS A 6 5.81 13.94 -8.80
N ALA A 7 5.53 13.04 -7.86
CA ALA A 7 6.54 12.58 -6.90
C ALA A 7 7.70 11.91 -7.65
N SER A 8 8.94 12.25 -7.31
CA SER A 8 10.10 11.55 -7.89
C SER A 8 10.09 10.08 -7.46
N PRO A 9 10.73 9.16 -8.21
CA PRO A 9 10.85 7.77 -7.77
C PRO A 9 11.42 7.64 -6.35
N SER A 10 12.37 8.50 -5.97
CA SER A 10 12.92 8.55 -4.61
C SER A 10 11.90 8.98 -3.56
N ASP A 11 10.99 9.90 -3.89
CA ASP A 11 9.91 10.30 -2.97
C ASP A 11 8.90 9.17 -2.74
N ILE A 12 8.60 8.40 -3.79
CA ILE A 12 7.73 7.22 -3.70
C ILE A 12 8.39 6.15 -2.82
N MET A 13 9.69 5.91 -2.99
CA MET A 13 10.43 4.96 -2.15
C MET A 13 10.49 5.42 -0.69
N ARG A 14 10.72 6.72 -0.43
CA ARG A 14 10.70 7.26 0.94
C ARG A 14 9.32 7.08 1.59
N GLN A 15 8.25 7.39 0.88
CA GLN A 15 6.89 7.18 1.39
C GLN A 15 6.59 5.70 1.63
N PHE A 16 7.07 4.82 0.76
CA PHE A 16 6.98 3.39 0.99
C PHE A 16 7.68 2.98 2.28
N ASP A 17 8.91 3.44 2.51
CA ASP A 17 9.70 3.12 3.71
C ASP A 17 9.08 3.64 5.02
N GLU A 18 8.33 4.74 4.96
CA GLU A 18 7.57 5.30 6.07
C GLU A 18 6.35 4.45 6.46
N LEU A 19 5.90 3.53 5.60
CA LEU A 19 4.77 2.66 5.92
C LEU A 19 5.13 1.61 6.98
N PRO A 20 4.15 1.20 7.81
CA PRO A 20 4.31 0.07 8.73
C PRO A 20 4.84 -1.18 8.02
N ALA A 21 5.75 -1.90 8.67
CA ALA A 21 6.41 -3.07 8.09
C ALA A 21 5.40 -4.11 7.54
N ILE A 22 4.29 -4.33 8.24
CA ILE A 22 3.23 -5.26 7.80
C ILE A 22 2.60 -4.87 6.45
N ILE A 23 2.46 -3.57 6.19
CA ILE A 23 1.93 -3.06 4.93
C ILE A 23 2.98 -3.17 3.83
N ARG A 24 4.24 -2.80 4.11
CA ARG A 24 5.33 -2.93 3.15
C ARG A 24 5.46 -4.36 2.65
N THR A 25 5.45 -5.33 3.56
CA THR A 25 5.46 -6.76 3.21
C THR A 25 4.26 -7.16 2.37
N ALA A 26 3.04 -6.76 2.76
CA ALA A 26 1.84 -7.07 1.98
C ALA A 26 1.89 -6.49 0.55
N MET A 27 2.38 -5.26 0.41
CA MET A 27 2.57 -4.62 -0.90
C MET A 27 3.63 -5.31 -1.75
N CYS A 28 4.75 -5.74 -1.17
CA CYS A 28 5.79 -6.48 -1.89
C CYS A 28 5.32 -7.86 -2.38
N LEU A 29 4.37 -8.48 -1.68
CA LEU A 29 3.80 -9.78 -2.04
C LEU A 29 2.52 -9.66 -2.89
N ALA A 30 2.08 -8.45 -3.20
CA ALA A 30 0.89 -8.24 -3.99
C ALA A 30 1.12 -8.51 -5.47
N ASP A 31 0.10 -9.05 -6.14
CA ASP A 31 0.14 -9.31 -7.60
C ASP A 31 0.10 -8.01 -8.43
N PHE A 32 -0.13 -6.87 -7.81
CA PHE A 32 -0.21 -5.58 -8.48
C PHE A 32 0.41 -4.47 -7.62
N PRO A 33 0.99 -3.44 -8.27
CA PRO A 33 1.58 -2.33 -7.56
C PRO A 33 0.50 -1.50 -6.86
N TYR A 34 0.73 -1.21 -5.58
CA TYR A 34 -0.05 -0.25 -4.81
C TYR A 34 0.72 1.07 -4.68
N ASP A 35 -0.01 2.18 -4.71
CA ASP A 35 0.53 3.51 -4.45
C ASP A 35 0.75 3.72 -2.93
N PRO A 36 1.99 3.89 -2.45
CA PRO A 36 2.28 4.14 -1.04
C PRO A 36 1.55 5.36 -0.47
N TYR A 37 1.38 6.43 -1.26
CA TYR A 37 0.69 7.65 -0.82
C TYR A 37 -0.78 7.36 -0.49
N TRP A 38 -1.45 6.62 -1.36
CA TRP A 38 -2.84 6.23 -1.14
C TRP A 38 -3.00 5.35 0.10
N VAL A 39 -2.04 4.46 0.35
CA VAL A 39 -2.04 3.60 1.54
C VAL A 39 -1.80 4.42 2.81
N ALA A 40 -0.81 5.31 2.81
CA ALA A 40 -0.54 6.23 3.92
C ALA A 40 -1.78 7.05 4.27
N ARG A 41 -2.47 7.60 3.26
CA ARG A 41 -3.70 8.38 3.45
C ARG A 41 -4.83 7.58 4.11
N ARG A 42 -4.89 6.26 3.93
CA ARG A 42 -5.85 5.42 4.67
C ARG A 42 -5.48 5.27 6.13
N ILE A 43 -4.19 5.12 6.44
CA ILE A 43 -3.71 5.07 7.82
C ILE A 43 -4.03 6.39 8.54
N GLU A 44 -3.73 7.52 7.90
CA GLU A 44 -4.05 8.86 8.41
C GLU A 44 -5.55 9.06 8.69
N ARG A 45 -6.41 8.42 7.89
CA ARG A 45 -7.87 8.42 8.09
C ARG A 45 -8.34 7.47 9.21
N GLY A 46 -7.42 6.86 9.95
CA GLY A 46 -7.71 5.98 11.09
C GLY A 46 -7.93 4.50 10.74
N HIS A 47 -7.63 4.08 9.51
CA HIS A 47 -7.67 2.65 9.19
C HIS A 47 -6.45 1.93 9.79
N LYS A 48 -6.72 0.86 10.55
CA LYS A 48 -5.69 0.03 11.15
C LYS A 48 -4.78 -0.61 10.08
N PRO A 49 -3.44 -0.52 10.21
CA PRO A 49 -2.51 -1.09 9.25
C PRO A 49 -2.73 -2.58 8.97
N GLU A 50 -3.09 -3.35 9.99
CA GLU A 50 -3.35 -4.79 9.89
C GLU A 50 -4.55 -5.07 8.99
N ARG A 51 -5.59 -4.25 9.08
CA ARG A 51 -6.77 -4.36 8.21
C ARG A 51 -6.44 -4.03 6.76
N ILE A 52 -5.58 -3.03 6.54
CA ILE A 52 -5.15 -2.66 5.18
C ILE A 52 -4.31 -3.79 4.57
N ALA A 53 -3.34 -4.33 5.32
CA ALA A 53 -2.51 -5.45 4.88
C ALA A 53 -3.35 -6.69 4.56
N ALA A 54 -4.34 -7.03 5.40
CA ALA A 54 -5.25 -8.13 5.14
C ALA A 54 -6.07 -7.95 3.86
N LEU A 55 -6.50 -6.72 3.54
CA LEU A 55 -7.20 -6.44 2.28
C LEU A 55 -6.29 -6.57 1.06
N ILE A 56 -5.04 -6.16 1.18
CA ILE A 56 -4.03 -6.33 0.13
C ILE A 56 -3.83 -7.83 -0.15
N ASN A 57 -3.54 -8.60 0.89
CA ASN A 57 -3.32 -10.04 0.78
C ASN A 57 -4.56 -10.79 0.23
N LEU A 58 -5.77 -10.43 0.69
CA LEU A 58 -7.01 -11.04 0.19
C LEU A 58 -7.21 -10.79 -1.31
N SER A 59 -6.79 -9.63 -1.81
CA SER A 59 -6.91 -9.32 -3.24
C SER A 59 -5.95 -10.14 -4.11
N THR A 60 -4.78 -10.50 -3.56
CA THR A 60 -3.82 -11.44 -4.14
C THR A 60 -4.40 -12.86 -4.17
N GLU A 61 -4.93 -13.35 -3.05
CA GLU A 61 -5.46 -14.71 -2.93
C GLU A 61 -6.71 -14.96 -3.80
N ARG A 62 -7.58 -13.96 -3.95
CA ARG A 62 -8.82 -14.10 -4.73
C ARG A 62 -8.60 -14.35 -6.22
N LYS A 63 -7.43 -14.06 -6.78
CA LYS A 63 -7.11 -14.45 -8.16
C LYS A 63 -6.81 -15.94 -8.32
N ILE A 64 -6.39 -16.62 -7.26
CA ILE A 64 -6.05 -18.05 -7.31
C ILE A 64 -7.31 -18.93 -7.45
N HIS A 65 -8.48 -18.43 -7.05
CA HIS A 65 -9.75 -19.17 -7.07
C HIS A 65 -10.69 -18.87 -8.25
N VAL A 66 -10.32 -17.98 -9.17
CA VAL A 66 -11.12 -17.65 -10.37
C VAL A 66 -10.42 -18.10 -11.66
N GLY A 67 -9.39 -18.96 -11.54
CA GLY A 67 -8.71 -19.62 -12.65
C GLY A 67 -9.22 -21.03 -12.90
#